data_AF-A0A952CYF5-F1
#
_entry.id   AF-A0A952CYF5-F1
#
_cell.length_a   1.000
_cell.length_b   1.000
_cell.length_c   1.000
_cell.angle_alpha   90.00
_cell.angle_beta   90.00
_cell.angle_gamma   90.00
#
_symmetry.space_group_name_H-M   'P 1'
#
loop_
_entity.id
_entity.type
_entity.pdbx_description
1 polymer ?
#
loop_
_entity_poly.entity_id
_entity_poly.type
_entity_poly.pdbx_seq_one_letter_code
_entity_poly.pdbx_strand_id
1 'polypeptide(L)' 'MKRRLIKGLAVLIVLAALGVVAFAYLGPLLFPAEFAAPQQDIRLPVVLEP' A
#
# COMPACT_ATOMS: atom_id res chain seq x y z
N MET A 1 36.23 -6.80 -10.60
CA MET A 1 35.36 -6.40 -9.46
C MET A 1 34.05 -5.71 -9.90
N LYS A 2 34.06 -4.77 -10.85
CA LYS A 2 32.87 -3.96 -11.26
C LYS A 2 31.62 -4.73 -11.70
N ARG A 3 31.77 -5.80 -12.49
CA ARG A 3 30.61 -6.60 -12.98
C ARG A 3 29.85 -7.37 -11.89
N ARG A 4 30.52 -7.79 -10.81
CA ARG A 4 29.88 -8.51 -9.70
C ARG A 4 28.98 -7.57 -8.90
N LEU A 5 29.45 -6.33 -8.67
CA LEU A 5 28.66 -5.28 -8.02
C LEU A 5 27.43 -4.90 -8.83
N ILE A 6 27.57 -4.73 -10.16
CA ILE A 6 26.44 -4.40 -11.04
C ILE A 6 25.38 -5.51 -11.03
N LYS A 7 25.79 -6.78 -11.09
CA LYS A 7 24.86 -7.91 -10.99
C LYS A 7 24.16 -7.94 -9.63
N GLY A 8 24.89 -7.70 -8.54
CA GLY A 8 24.31 -7.59 -7.20
C GLY A 8 23.30 -6.44 -7.10
N LEU A 9 23.64 -5.28 -7.65
CA LEU A 9 22.74 -4.12 -7.70
C LEU A 9 21.47 -4.41 -8.50
N ALA A 10 21.59 -5.08 -9.65
CA ALA A 10 20.44 -5.48 -10.45
C ALA A 10 19.50 -6.41 -9.67
N VAL A 11 20.04 -7.38 -8.93
CA VAL A 11 19.24 -8.25 -8.06
C VAL A 11 18.55 -7.45 -6.95
N LEU A 12 19.26 -6.52 -6.31
CA LEU A 12 18.67 -5.66 -5.28
C LEU A 12 17.54 -4.77 -5.82
N ILE A 13 17.69 -4.23 -7.02
CA ILE A 13 16.62 -3.45 -7.68
C ILE A 13 15.40 -4.33 -7.92
N VAL A 14 15.58 -5.56 -8.40
CA VAL A 14 14.47 -6.50 -8.61
C VAL A 14 13.79 -6.86 -7.28
N LEU A 15 14.56 -7.11 -6.22
CA LEU A 15 14.02 -7.40 -4.90
C LEU A 15 13.25 -6.19 -4.32
N ALA A 16 13.78 -4.98 -4.48
CA ALA A 16 13.09 -3.77 -4.07
C ALA A 16 11.77 -3.57 -4.83
N ALA A 17 11.78 -3.77 -6.15
CA ALA A 17 10.57 -3.71 -6.96
C ALA A 17 9.53 -4.75 -6.53
N LEU A 18 9.96 -6.00 -6.29
CA LEU A 18 9.09 -7.06 -5.77
C LEU A 18 8.53 -6.71 -4.39
N GLY A 19 9.32 -6.08 -3.52
CA GLY A 19 8.86 -5.61 -2.21
C GLY A 19 7.74 -4.58 -2.32
N VAL A 20 7.87 -3.61 -3.23
CA VAL A 20 6.82 -2.61 -3.48
C VAL A 20 5.55 -3.27 -4.03
N VAL A 21 5.70 -4.20 -4.99
CA VAL A 21 4.56 -4.95 -5.54
C VAL A 21 3.87 -5.76 -4.44
N ALA A 22 4.63 -6.53 -3.65
CA ALA A 22 4.10 -7.31 -2.55
C ALA A 22 3.38 -6.43 -1.52
N PHE A 23 3.95 -5.27 -1.17
CA PHE A 23 3.30 -4.32 -0.27
C PHE A 23 2.00 -3.77 -0.85
N ALA A 24 1.90 -3.52 -2.15
CA ALA A 24 0.66 -3.05 -2.77
C ALA A 24 -0.47 -4.09 -2.70
N TYR A 25 -0.15 -5.39 -2.86
CA TYR A 25 -1.17 -6.45 -2.85
C TYR A 25 -1.48 -7.01 -1.46
N LEU A 26 -0.47 -7.15 -0.59
CA LEU A 26 -0.62 -7.68 0.77
C LEU A 26 -0.87 -6.57 1.80
N GLY A 27 -0.51 -5.33 1.48
CA GLY A 27 -0.64 -4.18 2.37
C GLY A 27 -2.04 -3.99 2.93
N PRO A 28 -3.12 -4.04 2.12
CA PRO A 28 -4.49 -3.93 2.63
C PRO A 28 -4.87 -5.03 3.64
N LEU A 29 -4.28 -6.22 3.55
CA LEU A 29 -4.54 -7.33 4.46
C LEU A 29 -3.78 -7.20 5.78
N LEU A 30 -2.51 -6.79 5.72
CA LEU A 30 -1.62 -6.72 6.88
C LEU A 30 -1.68 -5.37 7.61
N PHE A 31 -1.98 -4.29 6.88
CA PHE A 31 -1.98 -2.90 7.35
C PHE A 31 -3.26 -2.16 6.94
N PRO A 32 -4.45 -2.67 7.27
CA PRO A 32 -5.72 -2.16 6.74
C PRO A 32 -5.96 -0.67 6.99
N ALA A 33 -5.44 -0.12 8.10
CA ALA A 33 -5.60 1.30 8.44
C ALA A 33 -4.90 2.25 7.44
N GLU A 34 -3.72 1.88 6.94
CA GLU A 34 -2.93 2.71 6.00
C GLU A 34 -3.54 2.71 4.58
N PHE A 35 -4.42 1.75 4.29
CA PHE A 35 -5.12 1.59 3.00
C PHE A 35 -6.61 1.93 3.10
N ALA A 36 -7.10 2.32 4.28
CA ALA A 36 -8.49 2.71 4.46
C ALA A 36 -8.75 4.06 3.80
N ALA A 37 -9.85 4.17 3.05
CA ALA A 37 -10.30 5.46 2.54
C ALA A 37 -10.62 6.40 3.73
N PRO A 38 -10.32 7.70 3.62
CA PRO A 38 -10.73 8.67 4.64
C PRO A 38 -12.24 8.58 4.85
N GLN A 39 -12.65 8.19 6.05
CA GLN A 39 -14.06 8.14 6.40
C GLN A 39 -14.51 9.52 6.86
N GLN A 40 -15.53 10.06 6.21
CA GLN A 40 -16.22 11.26 6.65
C GLN A 40 -17.59 10.86 7.21
N ASP A 41 -17.84 11.22 8.46
CA ASP A 41 -19.16 11.08 9.05
C ASP A 41 -20.11 12.11 8.41
N ILE A 42 -21.00 11.64 7.54
CA ILE A 42 -22.08 12.46 6.99
C ILE A 42 -23.28 12.34 7.93
N ARG A 43 -23.64 13.46 8.58
CA ARG A 43 -24.86 13.54 9.40
C ARG A 43 -25.88 14.43 8.71
N LEU A 44 -26.95 13.81 8.22
CA LEU A 44 -28.10 14.50 7.65
C LEU A 44 -29.23 14.54 8.70
N PRO A 45 -29.89 15.68 8.90
CA PRO A 45 -31.08 15.74 9.73
C PRO A 45 -32.18 14.89 9.07
N VAL A 46 -32.76 13.97 9.85
CA VAL A 46 -33.96 13.23 9.44
C VAL A 46 -35.17 13.97 10.00
N VAL A 47 -36.08 14.37 9.12
CA VAL A 47 -37.39 14.88 9.52
C VAL A 47 -38.29 13.66 9.75
N LEU A 48 -38.81 13.50 10.96
CA LEU A 48 -39.83 12.51 11.28
C LEU A 48 -41.18 13.21 11.27
N GLU A 49 -42.06 12.83 10.34
CA GLU A 49 -43.47 13.27 10.36
C GLU A 49 -44.28 12.37 11.30
N PRO A 50 -45.23 12.94 12.08
CA PRO A 50 -46.08 12.21 13.02
C PRO A 50 -47.15 11.34 12.35
#